data_AF-A0A9W7DJP7-F1
#
_entry.id   AF-A0A9W7DJP7-F1
#
_cell.length_a   1.000
_cell.length_b   1.000
_cell.length_c   1.000
_cell.angle_alpha   90.00
_cell.angle_beta   90.00
_cell.angle_gamma   90.00
#
_symmetry.space_group_name_H-M   'P 1'
#
loop_
_entity.id
_entity.type
_entity.pdbx_description
1 polymer ?
#
loop_
_entity_poly.entity_id
_entity_poly.type
_entity_poly.pdbx_seq_one_letter_code
_entity_poly.pdbx_strand_id
1 'polypeptide(L)'
;MASQAKGLDVEKLIISHIQVNQAPKMRRRTFRAHGRINAYQSSPSHIELVLTEADAVVEKAKEEKKVRLNSRQKGRLVSQKRLTAA
;
A
#
# COMPACT_ATOMS: atom_id res chain seq x y z
N MET A 1 -19.28 13.43 -1.69
CA MET A 1 -20.48 12.58 -1.51
C MET A 1 -20.26 11.08 -1.76
N ALA A 2 -19.10 10.63 -2.26
CA ALA A 2 -18.94 9.22 -2.67
C ALA A 2 -18.86 8.20 -1.52
N SER A 3 -18.44 8.59 -0.31
CA SER A 3 -18.32 7.68 0.85
C SER A 3 -19.66 7.39 1.53
N GLN A 4 -20.53 8.39 1.67
CA GLN A 4 -21.90 8.21 2.21
C GLN A 4 -22.74 7.27 1.33
N ALA A 5 -22.55 7.31 0.01
CA ALA A 5 -23.28 6.45 -0.92
C ALA A 5 -22.88 4.97 -0.83
N LYS A 6 -21.70 4.66 -0.27
CA LYS A 6 -21.18 3.29 -0.12
C LYS A 6 -21.47 2.66 1.24
N GLY A 7 -22.14 3.38 2.14
CA GLY A 7 -22.48 2.90 3.48
C GLY A 7 -21.28 2.73 4.41
N LEU A 8 -20.17 3.43 4.15
CA LEU A 8 -18.97 3.41 4.99
C LEU A 8 -19.13 4.36 6.17
N ASP A 9 -18.59 3.99 7.32
CA ASP A 9 -18.60 4.79 8.54
C ASP A 9 -17.64 5.98 8.40
N VAL A 10 -18.20 7.18 8.27
CA VAL A 10 -17.45 8.42 8.00
C VAL A 10 -16.43 8.73 9.09
N GLU A 11 -16.68 8.32 10.34
CA GLU A 11 -15.79 8.59 11.48
C GLU A 11 -14.56 7.67 11.48
N LYS A 12 -14.63 6.53 10.79
CA LYS A 12 -13.55 5.52 10.76
C LYS A 12 -12.74 5.54 9.47
N LEU A 13 -13.04 6.45 8.54
CA LEU A 13 -12.31 6.57 7.28
C LEU A 13 -10.91 7.15 7.50
N ILE A 14 -9.92 6.45 6.98
CA ILE A 14 -8.53 6.89 6.91
C ILE A 14 -8.08 6.98 5.46
N ILE A 15 -7.13 7.87 5.17
CA ILE A 15 -6.47 7.94 3.86
C ILE A 15 -5.45 6.80 3.80
N SER A 16 -5.72 5.77 2.99
CA SER A 16 -4.79 4.66 2.78
C SER A 16 -3.79 4.92 1.68
N HIS A 17 -4.21 5.67 0.66
CA HIS A 17 -3.35 5.99 -0.47
C HIS A 17 -3.65 7.39 -1.02
N ILE A 18 -2.58 8.13 -1.30
CA ILE A 18 -2.61 9.39 -2.02
C ILE A 18 -1.53 9.37 -3.09
N GLN A 19 -1.90 9.70 -4.33
CA GLN A 19 -0.98 9.80 -5.45
C GLN A 19 -1.25 11.08 -6.23
N VAL A 20 -0.18 11.76 -6.62
CA VAL A 20 -0.24 12.96 -7.44
C VAL A 20 0.71 12.81 -8.62
N ASN A 21 0.15 12.85 -9.83
CA ASN A 21 0.89 12.74 -11.08
C ASN A 21 0.80 14.04 -11.89
N GLN A 22 1.83 14.36 -12.66
CA GLN A 22 1.79 15.51 -13.57
C GLN A 22 0.80 15.26 -14.70
N ALA A 23 -0.06 16.23 -14.96
CA ALA A 23 -0.98 16.22 -16.09
C ALA A 23 -0.38 16.99 -17.28
N PRO A 24 -0.93 16.83 -18.50
CA PRO A 24 -0.44 17.56 -19.68
C PRO A 24 -0.44 19.07 -19.47
N LYS A 25 0.70 19.71 -19.78
CA LYS A 25 0.85 21.17 -19.62
C LYS A 25 -0.05 21.93 -20.58
N MET A 26 -0.85 22.84 -20.05
CA MET A 26 -1.63 23.76 -20.89
C MET A 26 -0.73 24.88 -21.39
N ARG A 27 -0.76 25.18 -22.69
CA ARG A 27 0.15 26.14 -23.32
C ARG A 27 -0.57 27.45 -23.68
N ARG A 28 -0.04 28.55 -23.17
CA ARG A 28 -0.38 29.93 -23.56
C ARG A 28 0.87 30.64 -24.08
N ARG A 29 0.69 31.82 -24.68
CA ARG A 29 1.78 32.66 -25.19
C ARG A 29 1.99 33.86 -24.27
N THR A 30 3.24 34.24 -24.07
CA THR A 30 3.63 35.51 -23.46
C THR A 30 4.43 36.32 -24.47
N PHE A 31 3.93 37.52 -24.77
CA PHE A 31 4.62 38.48 -25.62
C PHE A 31 5.73 39.17 -24.82
N ARG A 32 6.91 39.31 -25.43
CA ARG A 32 8.12 39.89 -24.82
C ARG A 32 8.72 40.95 -25.74
N ALA A 33 9.64 41.75 -25.20
CA ALA A 33 10.31 42.81 -25.94
C ALA A 33 10.96 42.30 -27.24
N HIS A 34 10.95 43.16 -28.26
CA HIS A 34 11.47 42.90 -29.61
C HIS A 34 10.73 41.78 -30.35
N GLY A 35 9.41 41.63 -30.16
CA GLY A 35 8.59 40.66 -30.89
C GLY A 35 8.83 39.20 -30.50
N ARG A 36 9.53 38.94 -29.39
CA ARG A 36 9.78 37.57 -28.90
C ARG A 36 8.50 36.97 -28.31
N ILE A 37 8.31 35.67 -28.54
CA ILE A 37 7.18 34.90 -28.00
C ILE A 37 7.71 33.74 -27.17
N ASN A 38 7.34 33.69 -25.89
CA ASN A 38 7.67 32.59 -24.99
C ASN A 38 6.41 31.78 -24.63
N ALA A 39 6.62 30.53 -24.23
CA ALA A 39 5.55 29.70 -23.68
C ALA A 39 5.26 30.08 -22.22
N TYR A 40 3.98 30.24 -21.89
CA TYR A 40 3.49 30.26 -20.52
C TYR A 40 2.68 28.99 -20.31
N GLN A 41 3.22 28.09 -19.49
CA GLN A 41 2.66 26.77 -19.30
C GLN A 41 2.09 26.63 -17.89
N SER A 42 0.82 26.23 -17.80
CA SER A 42 0.28 25.75 -16.52
C SER A 42 0.82 24.35 -16.25
N SER A 43 1.03 24.03 -14.97
CA SER A 43 1.47 22.70 -14.51
C SER A 43 0.33 22.01 -13.74
N PRO A 44 -0.70 21.47 -14.43
CA PRO A 44 -1.79 20.75 -13.78
C PRO A 44 -1.33 19.39 -13.23
N SER A 45 -2.16 18.77 -12.39
CA SER A 45 -1.88 17.46 -11.81
C SER A 45 -3.16 16.61 -11.71
N HIS A 46 -2.99 15.29 -11.80
CA HIS A 46 -4.01 14.30 -11.47
C HIS A 46 -3.82 13.88 -10.01
N ILE A 47 -4.88 13.97 -9.21
CA ILE A 47 -4.86 13.64 -7.79
C ILE A 47 -5.77 12.43 -7.60
N GLU A 48 -5.20 11.36 -7.05
CA GLU A 48 -5.90 10.13 -6.73
C GLU A 48 -5.84 9.91 -5.21
N LEU A 49 -7.00 9.64 -4.62
CA LEU A 49 -7.18 9.49 -3.17
C LEU A 49 -8.03 8.24 -2.92
N VAL A 50 -7.54 7.35 -2.06
CA VAL A 50 -8.28 6.18 -1.60
C VAL A 50 -8.50 6.30 -0.10
N LEU A 51 -9.77 6.19 0.29
CA LEU A 51 -10.20 6.14 1.68
C LEU A 51 -10.60 4.70 2.00
N THR A 52 -10.13 4.18 3.12
CA THR A 52 -10.52 2.87 3.66
C THR A 52 -10.95 3.04 5.11
N GLU A 53 -11.78 2.14 5.60
CA GLU A 53 -12.04 2.07 7.04
C GLU A 53 -10.79 1.53 7.76
N ALA A 54 -10.56 1.98 8.98
CA ALA A 54 -9.47 1.45 9.79
C ALA A 54 -9.71 -0.04 10.12
N ASP A 55 -8.73 -0.89 9.79
CA ASP A 55 -8.81 -2.32 10.05
C ASP A 55 -8.80 -2.65 11.55
N ALA A 56 -9.55 -3.69 11.92
CA ALA A 56 -9.42 -4.31 13.23
C ALA A 56 -8.09 -5.08 13.34
N VAL A 57 -7.56 -5.24 14.55
CA VAL A 57 -6.34 -6.02 14.78
C VAL A 57 -6.59 -7.48 14.39
N VAL A 58 -5.98 -7.93 13.29
CA VAL A 58 -6.10 -9.31 12.79
C VAL A 58 -4.88 -10.14 13.22
N GLU A 59 -5.11 -11.39 13.63
CA GLU A 59 -4.01 -12.30 13.97
C GLU A 59 -3.15 -12.62 12.75
N LYS A 60 -1.83 -12.66 12.95
CA LYS A 60 -0.89 -13.06 11.88
C LYS A 60 -1.17 -14.49 11.44
N ALA A 61 -1.10 -14.73 10.13
CA ALA A 61 -1.17 -16.06 9.57
C ALA A 61 -0.10 -16.97 10.19
N LYS A 62 -0.49 -18.19 10.60
CA LYS A 62 0.46 -19.18 11.13
C LYS A 62 1.35 -19.68 10.00
N GLU A 63 2.63 -19.33 10.05
CA GLU A 63 3.63 -19.94 9.16
C GLU A 63 3.86 -21.40 9.57
N GLU A 64 3.45 -22.34 8.72
CA GLU A 64 3.91 -23.71 8.83
C GLU A 64 5.40 -23.78 8.49
N LYS A 65 6.24 -23.63 9.51
CA LYS A 65 7.68 -23.89 9.39
C LYS A 65 7.89 -25.38 9.14
N LYS A 66 7.90 -25.78 7.86
CA LYS A 66 8.32 -27.13 7.43
C LYS A 66 9.82 -27.28 7.72
N VAL A 67 10.15 -27.69 8.93
CA VAL A 67 11.53 -28.03 9.31
C VAL A 67 11.92 -29.32 8.58
N ARG A 68 12.83 -29.22 7.61
CA ARG A 68 13.44 -30.41 6.98
C ARG A 68 14.48 -30.99 7.94
N LEU A 69 14.15 -32.15 8.50
CA LEU A 69 15.05 -32.89 9.42
C LEU A 69 15.78 -34.00 8.67
N ASN A 70 17.09 -34.12 8.92
CA ASN A 70 17.91 -35.26 8.48
C ASN A 70 17.58 -36.52 9.33
N SER A 71 17.87 -37.72 8.81
CA SER A 71 17.58 -39.02 9.44
C SER A 71 18.08 -39.11 10.89
N ARG A 72 19.30 -38.64 11.17
CA ARG A 72 19.88 -38.55 12.52
C ARG A 72 19.08 -37.65 13.47
N GLN A 73 18.58 -36.52 12.97
CA GLN A 73 17.78 -35.58 13.76
C GLN A 73 16.41 -36.16 14.08
N LYS A 74 15.78 -36.87 13.14
CA LYS A 74 14.52 -37.60 13.38
C LYS A 74 14.68 -38.67 14.46
N GLY A 75 15.75 -39.47 14.38
CA GLY A 75 16.06 -40.49 15.38
C GLY A 75 16.24 -39.93 16.78
N ARG A 76 17.00 -38.82 16.93
CA ARG A 76 17.19 -38.13 18.20
C ARG A 76 15.88 -37.58 18.77
N LEU A 77 15.00 -37.06 17.92
CA LEU A 77 13.73 -36.47 18.34
C LEU A 77 12.77 -37.57 18.85
N VAL A 78 12.76 -38.74 18.21
CA VAL A 78 11.99 -39.90 18.65
C VAL A 78 12.50 -40.45 20.00
N SER A 79 13.82 -40.56 20.17
CA SER A 79 14.38 -41.02 21.45
C SER A 79 14.11 -40.04 22.59
N GLN A 80 14.27 -38.73 22.35
CA GLN A 80 13.93 -37.70 23.33
C GLN A 80 12.46 -37.77 23.73
N LYS A 81 11.53 -37.84 22.76
CA LYS A 81 10.10 -37.98 23.04
C LYS A 81 9.76 -39.22 23.89
N ARG A 82 10.45 -40.34 23.68
CA ARG A 82 10.25 -41.58 24.47
C ARG A 82 10.73 -41.43 25.92
N LEU A 83 11.81 -40.68 26.13
CA LEU A 83 12.39 -40.48 27.46
C LEU A 83 11.62 -39.45 28.30
N THR A 84 11.03 -38.44 27.66
CA THR A 84 10.32 -37.35 28.35
C THR A 84 8.82 -37.57 28.53
N ALA A 85 8.26 -38.66 27.96
CA ALA A 85 6.83 -39.00 28.06
C ALA A 85 6.54 -40.08 29.13
N ALA A 86 7.53 -40.42 29.95
CA ALA A 86 7.40 -41.20 31.18
C ALA A 86 7.50 -40.25 32.37
#